data_AF-W6XPL1-F1
#
_entry.id   AF-W6XPL1-F1
#
_cell.length_a   1.000
_cell.length_b   1.000
_cell.length_c   1.000
_cell.angle_alpha   90.00
_cell.angle_beta   90.00
_cell.angle_gamma   90.00
#
_symmetry.space_group_name_H-M   'P 1'
#
loop_
_entity.id
_entity.type
_entity.pdbx_description
1 polymer ?
#
loop_
_entity_poly.entity_id
_entity_poly.type
_entity_poly.pdbx_seq_one_letter_code
_entity_poly.pdbx_strand_id
1 'polypeptide(L)'
;HDLYIDCLPFKDFRENLLALRSVEPKIFDENDFIQDLDVRDAFRCWGPTPWEDRSWEIQPWFLQKWWMIVGGENGEMATSSRWW
;
A
#
# COMPACT_ATOMS: atom_id res chain seq x y z
N HIS A 1 4.01 -2.96 -15.96
CA HIS A 1 3.47 -2.49 -14.67
C HIS A 1 3.95 -3.45 -13.61
N ASP A 2 4.47 -2.94 -12.50
CA ASP A 2 5.23 -3.71 -11.52
C ASP A 2 4.29 -4.59 -10.67
N LEU A 3 4.73 -5.81 -10.32
CA LEU A 3 3.87 -6.84 -9.72
C LEU A 3 3.15 -6.34 -8.44
N TYR A 4 3.83 -5.54 -7.63
CA TYR A 4 3.31 -5.06 -6.35
C TYR A 4 2.01 -4.25 -6.46
N ILE A 5 1.72 -3.69 -7.62
CA ILE A 5 0.55 -2.86 -7.85
C ILE A 5 -0.70 -3.70 -8.15
N ASP A 6 -0.50 -4.91 -8.71
CA ASP A 6 -1.58 -5.83 -9.07
C ASP A 6 -1.73 -6.99 -8.06
N CYS A 7 -0.70 -7.25 -7.24
CA CYS A 7 -0.71 -8.36 -6.28
C CYS A 7 -1.49 -8.08 -4.99
N LEU A 8 -1.70 -6.80 -4.63
CA LEU A 8 -2.41 -6.43 -3.42
C LEU A 8 -3.90 -6.20 -3.70
N PRO A 9 -4.82 -6.70 -2.87
CA PRO A 9 -6.26 -6.63 -3.11
C PRO A 9 -6.88 -5.25 -2.79
N PHE A 10 -6.09 -4.18 -2.82
CA PHE A 10 -6.55 -2.84 -2.45
C PHE A 10 -6.77 -1.97 -3.69
N LYS A 11 -8.03 -1.72 -4.02
CA LYS A 11 -8.44 -0.95 -5.19
C LYS A 11 -8.01 0.52 -5.06
N ASP A 12 -8.26 1.15 -3.92
CA ASP A 12 -7.95 2.57 -3.71
C ASP A 12 -6.44 2.81 -3.79
N PHE A 13 -5.65 1.88 -3.23
CA PHE A 13 -4.20 1.90 -3.33
C PHE A 13 -3.71 1.89 -4.78
N ARG A 14 -4.24 0.97 -5.59
CA ARG A 14 -3.89 0.87 -7.02
C ARG A 14 -4.20 2.17 -7.75
N GLU A 15 -5.40 2.69 -7.58
CA GLU A 15 -5.86 3.90 -8.28
C GLU A 15 -5.03 5.12 -7.89
N ASN A 16 -4.77 5.31 -6.58
CA ASN A 16 -3.95 6.39 -6.06
C ASN A 16 -2.51 6.29 -6.59
N LEU A 17 -1.89 5.11 -6.50
CA LEU A 17 -0.51 4.93 -6.96
C LEU A 17 -0.38 5.26 -8.45
N LEU A 18 -1.29 4.75 -9.29
CA LEU A 18 -1.29 5.04 -10.73
C LEU A 18 -1.50 6.52 -11.03
N ALA A 19 -2.42 7.18 -10.32
CA ALA A 19 -2.65 8.60 -10.44
C ALA A 19 -1.40 9.41 -10.10
N LEU A 20 -0.75 9.13 -8.96
CA LEU A 20 0.46 9.85 -8.53
C LEU A 20 1.67 9.54 -9.43
N ARG A 21 1.79 8.32 -9.96
CA ARG A 21 2.80 7.97 -10.99
C ARG A 21 2.60 8.72 -12.30
N SER A 22 1.37 9.13 -12.64
CA SER A 22 1.08 9.86 -13.87
C SER A 22 1.40 11.36 -13.81
N VAL A 23 1.63 11.91 -12.61
CA VAL A 23 1.94 13.34 -12.42
C VAL A 23 3.39 13.65 -12.77
N GLU A 24 3.59 14.85 -13.34
CA GLU A 24 4.91 15.46 -13.59
C GLU A 24 4.96 16.89 -13.00
N PRO A 25 5.99 17.25 -12.21
CA PRO A 25 7.10 16.40 -11.76
C PRO A 25 6.63 15.32 -10.77
N LYS A 26 7.42 14.25 -10.62
CA LYS A 26 7.15 13.20 -9.63
C LYS A 26 7.07 13.79 -8.22
N ILE A 27 5.99 13.46 -7.52
CA ILE A 27 5.70 13.96 -6.17
C ILE A 27 6.19 13.00 -5.07
N PHE A 28 6.61 11.78 -5.44
CA PHE A 28 7.15 10.79 -4.53
C PHE A 28 8.29 10.02 -5.20
N ASP A 29 9.21 9.51 -4.39
CA ASP A 29 10.29 8.64 -4.86
C ASP A 29 9.80 7.19 -4.91
N GLU A 30 9.64 6.68 -6.14
CA GLU A 30 9.16 5.31 -6.36
C GLU A 30 10.16 4.25 -5.86
N ASN A 31 11.47 4.53 -5.88
CA ASN A 31 12.46 3.57 -5.38
C ASN A 31 12.40 3.47 -3.84
N ASP A 32 12.24 4.60 -3.15
CA ASP A 32 12.06 4.63 -1.69
C ASP A 32 10.76 3.91 -1.28
N PHE A 33 9.69 4.09 -2.06
CA PHE A 33 8.43 3.38 -1.85
C PHE A 33 8.59 1.85 -1.97
N ILE A 34 9.24 1.38 -3.04
CA ILE A 34 9.46 -0.05 -3.27
C ILE A 34 10.40 -0.64 -2.19
N GLN A 35 11.43 0.09 -1.75
CA GLN A 35 12.32 -0.38 -0.69
C GLN A 35 11.58 -0.53 0.66
N ASP A 36 10.73 0.42 1.00
CA ASP A 36 9.89 0.32 2.20
C ASP A 36 8.92 -0.86 2.12
N LEU A 37 8.42 -1.16 0.93
CA LEU A 37 7.52 -2.30 0.69
C LEU A 37 8.24 -3.65 0.85
N ASP A 38 9.44 -3.80 0.27
CA ASP A 38 10.14 -5.09 0.16
C ASP A 38 11.04 -5.40 1.38
N VAL A 39 11.71 -4.40 1.94
CA VAL A 39 12.82 -4.62 2.89
C VAL A 39 12.43 -4.41 4.35
N ARG A 40 11.32 -3.71 4.62
CA ARG A 40 10.99 -3.22 5.97
C ARG A 40 9.77 -3.89 6.61
N ASP A 41 9.38 -5.07 6.14
CA ASP A 41 8.20 -5.81 6.64
C ASP A 41 6.95 -4.91 6.76
N ALA A 42 6.78 -3.96 5.83
CA ALA A 42 5.70 -3.00 5.88
C ALA A 42 4.32 -3.67 5.75
N PHE A 43 4.28 -4.85 5.14
CA PHE A 43 3.07 -5.62 4.86
C PHE A 43 3.25 -7.03 5.40
N ARG A 44 2.23 -7.52 6.09
CA ARG A 44 2.15 -8.90 6.55
C ARG A 44 0.84 -9.50 6.07
N CYS A 45 0.93 -10.63 5.38
CA CYS A 45 -0.24 -11.43 5.03
C CYS A 45 -0.46 -12.50 6.11
N TRP A 46 -1.64 -12.47 6.72
CA TRP A 46 -2.17 -13.43 7.68
C TRP A 46 -3.03 -14.48 6.95
N GLY A 47 -2.78 -15.76 7.26
CA GLY A 47 -3.55 -16.86 6.69
C GLY A 47 -3.30 -17.12 5.19
N PRO A 48 -4.07 -18.04 4.59
CA PRO A 48 -3.81 -18.52 3.23
C PRO A 48 -4.55 -17.75 2.12
N THR A 49 -5.28 -16.67 2.43
CA THR A 49 -6.17 -15.95 1.49
C THR A 49 -5.64 -14.55 1.14
N PRO A 50 -4.52 -14.42 0.39
CA PRO A 50 -3.90 -13.12 0.08
C PRO A 50 -4.74 -12.22 -0.84
N TRP A 51 -5.80 -12.75 -1.46
CA TRP A 51 -6.75 -11.98 -2.27
C TRP A 51 -7.87 -11.35 -1.44
N GLU A 52 -7.91 -11.57 -0.13
CA GLU A 52 -8.84 -10.90 0.79
C GLU A 52 -8.14 -9.75 1.49
N ASP A 53 -8.73 -8.56 1.45
CA ASP A 53 -8.18 -7.34 2.05
C ASP A 53 -7.82 -7.53 3.52
N ARG A 54 -8.68 -8.25 4.25
CA ARG A 54 -8.54 -8.54 5.68
C ARG A 54 -7.37 -9.44 6.02
N SER A 55 -6.82 -10.14 5.05
CA SER A 55 -5.63 -10.96 5.25
C SER A 55 -4.38 -10.12 5.40
N TRP A 56 -4.42 -8.81 5.17
CA TRP A 56 -3.23 -7.98 5.21
C TRP A 56 -3.24 -7.02 6.40
N GLU A 57 -2.13 -7.02 7.13
CA GLU A 57 -1.76 -6.00 8.11
C GLU A 57 -0.66 -5.12 7.50
N ILE A 58 -0.91 -3.82 7.43
CA ILE A 58 0.06 -2.81 7.00
C ILE A 58 0.55 -2.06 8.24
N GLN A 59 1.88 -1.92 8.36
CA GLN A 59 2.52 -1.29 9.50
C GLN A 59 2.17 0.21 9.61
N PRO A 60 1.89 0.74 10.82
CA PRO A 60 1.45 2.13 11.00
C PRO A 60 2.42 3.18 10.43
N TRP A 61 3.73 2.94 10.53
CA TRP A 61 4.74 3.86 10.00
C TRP A 61 4.67 3.99 8.48
N PHE A 62 4.32 2.91 7.78
CA PHE A 62 4.17 2.88 6.33
C PHE A 62 2.92 3.66 5.90
N LEU A 63 1.80 3.44 6.61
CA LEU A 63 0.55 4.18 6.40
C LEU A 63 0.76 5.69 6.58
N GLN A 64 1.55 6.08 7.58
CA GLN A 64 1.86 7.49 7.84
C GLN A 64 2.75 8.10 6.76
N LYS A 65 3.84 7.42 6.38
CA LYS A 65 4.80 7.94 5.38
C LYS A 65 4.16 8.06 3.99
N TRP A 66 3.39 7.04 3.59
CA TRP A 66 2.79 6.93 2.26
C TRP A 66 1.30 7.26 2.24
N TRP A 67 0.86 8.13 3.17
CA TRP A 67 -0.53 8.55 3.39
C TRP A 67 -1.31 8.83 2.08
N MET A 68 -0.69 9.54 1.13
CA MET A 68 -1.34 9.92 -0.14
C MET A 68 -1.57 8.74 -1.08
N ILE A 69 -0.76 7.69 -0.97
CA ILE A 69 -0.85 6.47 -1.78
C ILE A 69 -1.87 5.51 -1.15
N VAL A 70 -1.83 5.33 0.17
CA VAL A 70 -2.68 4.34 0.88
C VAL A 70 -4.10 4.84 1.17
N GLY A 71 -4.47 6.05 0.74
CA GLY A 71 -5.80 6.64 0.96
C GLY A 71 -6.02 7.21 2.37
N GLY A 72 -4.94 7.39 3.14
CA GLY A 72 -4.98 7.96 4.47
C GLY A 72 -5.69 7.12 5.53
N GLU A 73 -6.17 7.75 6.60
CA GLU A 73 -6.75 7.07 7.78
C GLU A 73 -8.01 6.24 7.47
N ASN A 74 -8.74 6.63 6.42
CA ASN A 74 -9.97 5.97 5.98
C ASN A 74 -9.76 5.11 4.73
N GLY A 75 -8.52 5.00 4.22
CA GLY A 75 -8.20 4.14 3.09
C GLY A 75 -8.40 2.66 3.43
N GLU A 76 -8.56 1.83 2.39
CA GLU A 76 -8.78 0.38 2.54
C GLU A 76 -7.69 -0.29 3.38
N MET A 77 -6.42 0.03 3.10
CA MET A 77 -5.27 -0.51 3.85
C MET A 77 -5.31 -0.14 5.33
N ALA A 78 -5.54 1.14 5.65
CA ALA A 78 -5.62 1.60 7.03
C ALA A 78 -6.81 0.98 7.77
N THR A 79 -7.94 0.80 7.08
CA THR A 79 -9.14 0.16 7.65
C THR A 79 -8.92 -1.33 7.88
N SER A 80 -8.24 -2.02 6.96
CA SER A 80 -7.92 -3.44 7.09
C SER A 80 -6.95 -3.71 8.24
N SER A 81 -5.92 -2.87 8.40
CA SER A 81 -4.96 -3.00 9.51
C SER A 81 -5.56 -2.84 10.90
N ARG A 82 -6.74 -2.21 11.07
CA ARG A 82 -7.37 -2.02 12.39
C ARG A 82 -7.84 -3.32 13.05
N TRP A 83 -7.93 -4.41 12.28
CA TRP A 83 -8.38 -5.70 12.76
C TRP A 83 -7.25 -6.57 13.33
N TRP A 84 -6.00 -6.08 13.27
CA TRP A 84 -4.78 -6.75 13.70
C TRP A 84 -4.04 -5.97 14.78
#